data_AF-A0A3B9ET78-F1
#
_entry.id   AF-A0A3B9ET78-F1
#
_cell.length_a   1.000
_cell.length_b   1.000
_cell.length_c   1.000
_cell.angle_alpha   90.00
_cell.angle_beta   90.00
_cell.angle_gamma   90.00
#
_symmetry.space_group_name_H-M   'P 1'
#
loop_
_entity.id
_entity.type
_entity.pdbx_description
1 polymer ?
#
loop_
_entity_poly.entity_id
_entity_poly.type
_entity_poly.pdbx_seq_one_letter_code
_entity_poly.pdbx_strand_id
1 'polypeptide(L)'
;MWRGKKVLLGVTGSIAAYKTTFLTRLLIKAGAEVKVVLSPAARDFVTPLTLATLSKNPVLWEYFDSEDDSGTWNNHVELALWADLIIIAPATSNTLGKMVSGTCDNLLLGVYMSAKCPIYFAPAMD
;
A
#
# COMPACT_ATOMS: atom_id res chain seq x y z
N MET A 1 -3.43 -2.66 20.46
CA MET A 1 -4.88 -2.50 20.26
C MET A 1 -5.13 -2.36 18.75
N TRP A 2 -5.27 -3.48 18.04
CA TRP A 2 -5.38 -3.51 16.56
C TRP A 2 -6.80 -3.77 16.06
N ARG A 3 -7.66 -4.29 16.94
CA ARG A 3 -9.05 -4.62 16.60
C ARG A 3 -9.80 -3.39 16.09
N GLY A 4 -10.31 -3.48 14.87
CA GLY A 4 -11.06 -2.41 14.20
C GLY A 4 -10.21 -1.24 13.69
N LYS A 5 -8.87 -1.35 13.73
CA LYS A 5 -7.98 -0.34 13.12
C LYS A 5 -7.90 -0.55 11.61
N LYS A 6 -8.08 0.53 10.85
CA LYS A 6 -7.94 0.55 9.39
C LYS A 6 -6.50 0.87 9.02
N VAL A 7 -5.79 -0.13 8.51
CA VAL A 7 -4.39 -0.03 8.12
C VAL A 7 -4.29 -0.06 6.61
N LEU A 8 -3.70 0.99 6.03
CA LEU A 8 -3.29 0.95 4.63
C LEU A 8 -1.81 0.55 4.56
N LEU A 9 -1.55 -0.58 3.93
CA LEU A 9 -0.20 -1.09 3.71
C LEU A 9 0.27 -0.71 2.30
N GLY A 10 1.20 0.24 2.24
CA GLY A 10 1.95 0.58 1.04
C GLY A 10 3.14 -0.35 0.85
N VAL A 11 3.31 -0.92 -0.33
CA VAL A 11 4.42 -1.85 -0.65
C VAL A 11 5.22 -1.32 -1.83
N THR A 12 6.54 -1.23 -1.68
CA THR A 12 7.43 -0.72 -2.73
C THR A 12 8.34 -1.82 -3.32
N GLY A 13 8.95 -1.57 -4.48
CA GLY A 13 9.74 -2.55 -5.23
C GLY A 13 11.10 -2.87 -4.60
N SER A 14 11.14 -3.85 -3.70
CA SER A 14 12.33 -4.42 -3.08
C SER A 14 12.13 -5.92 -2.94
N ILE A 15 13.22 -6.71 -2.90
CA ILE A 15 13.13 -8.14 -2.57
C ILE A 15 12.41 -8.37 -1.25
N ALA A 16 12.48 -7.46 -0.29
CA ALA A 16 11.77 -7.56 0.98
C ALA A 16 10.23 -7.54 0.84
N ALA A 17 9.67 -7.21 -0.33
CA ALA A 17 8.23 -7.16 -0.55
C ALA A 17 7.53 -8.51 -0.29
N TYR A 18 8.17 -9.67 -0.51
CA TYR A 18 7.55 -10.96 -0.17
C TYR A 18 7.22 -11.07 1.32
N LYS A 19 7.97 -10.39 2.20
CA LYS A 19 7.75 -10.40 3.66
C LYS A 19 6.44 -9.71 4.06
N THR A 20 5.87 -8.88 3.17
CA THR A 20 4.58 -8.21 3.42
C THR A 20 3.42 -9.19 3.54
N THR A 21 3.52 -10.36 2.92
CA THR A 21 2.52 -11.44 3.10
C THR A 21 2.39 -11.86 4.57
N PHE A 22 3.51 -11.96 5.28
CA PHE A 22 3.53 -12.23 6.73
C PHE A 22 2.98 -11.05 7.52
N LEU A 23 3.38 -9.83 7.19
CA LEU A 23 2.89 -8.62 7.87
C LEU A 23 1.36 -8.49 7.75
N THR A 24 0.82 -8.61 6.54
CA THR A 24 -0.63 -8.59 6.29
C THR A 24 -1.35 -9.63 7.14
N ARG A 25 -0.84 -10.87 7.17
CA ARG A 25 -1.43 -11.95 7.97
C ARG A 25 -1.41 -11.64 9.47
N LEU A 26 -0.33 -11.05 9.98
CA LEU A 26 -0.22 -10.67 11.39
C LEU A 26 -1.17 -9.53 11.77
N LEU A 27 -1.32 -8.52 10.91
CA LEU A 27 -2.28 -7.42 11.10
C LEU A 27 -3.73 -7.93 11.13
N ILE A 28 -4.10 -8.78 10.16
CA ILE A 28 -5.43 -9.41 10.11
C ILE A 28 -5.67 -10.28 11.35
N LYS A 29 -4.69 -11.09 11.77
CA LYS A 29 -4.79 -11.91 13.00
C LYS A 29 -4.96 -11.04 14.25
N ALA A 30 -4.39 -9.85 14.27
CA ALA A 30 -4.55 -8.88 15.36
C ALA A 30 -5.90 -8.13 15.32
N GLY A 31 -6.73 -8.36 14.28
CA GLY A 31 -8.06 -7.79 14.12
C GLY A 31 -8.11 -6.46 13.38
N ALA A 32 -7.03 -6.07 12.70
CA ALA A 32 -7.03 -4.88 11.84
C ALA A 32 -7.77 -5.16 10.52
N GLU A 33 -8.35 -4.13 9.93
CA GLU A 33 -8.79 -4.11 8.55
C GLU A 33 -7.63 -3.62 7.68
N VAL A 34 -7.25 -4.37 6.65
CA VAL A 34 -6.06 -4.06 5.85
C VAL A 34 -6.45 -3.83 4.39
N LYS A 35 -6.13 -2.64 3.87
CA LYS A 35 -6.09 -2.38 2.42
C LYS A 35 -4.64 -2.27 2.00
N VAL A 36 -4.34 -2.71 0.79
CA VAL A 36 -2.96 -2.76 0.28
C VAL A 36 -2.86 -1.97 -1.01
N VAL A 37 -1.84 -1.13 -1.09
CA VAL A 37 -1.49 -0.39 -2.30
C VAL A 37 -0.05 -0.69 -2.68
N LEU A 38 0.17 -1.19 -3.88
CA LEU A 38 1.50 -1.48 -4.40
C LEU A 38 2.01 -0.30 -5.23
N SER A 39 3.31 -0.02 -5.16
CA SER A 39 3.97 0.70 -6.25
C SER A 39 4.01 -0.19 -7.51
N PRO A 40 4.09 0.37 -8.73
CA PRO A 40 4.19 -0.43 -9.95
C PRO A 40 5.30 -1.49 -9.91
N ALA A 41 6.47 -1.14 -9.38
CA ALA A 41 7.64 -2.02 -9.26
C ALA A 41 7.50 -3.12 -8.19
N ALA A 42 6.56 -3.00 -7.24
CA ALA A 42 6.37 -4.02 -6.20
C ALA A 42 5.72 -5.30 -6.75
N ARG A 43 5.01 -5.21 -7.88
CA ARG A 43 4.33 -6.34 -8.53
C ARG A 43 5.29 -7.43 -8.99
N ASP A 44 6.53 -7.05 -9.30
CA ASP A 44 7.56 -7.99 -9.75
C ASP A 44 8.09 -8.86 -8.59
N PHE A 45 7.86 -8.46 -7.34
CA PHE A 45 8.36 -9.13 -6.13
C PHE A 45 7.26 -9.82 -5.31
N VAL A 46 6.01 -9.35 -5.41
CA VAL A 46 4.87 -9.94 -4.72
C VAL A 46 3.61 -9.78 -5.56
N THR A 47 2.86 -10.88 -5.72
CA THR A 47 1.68 -10.87 -6.57
C THR A 47 0.50 -10.17 -5.87
N PRO A 48 -0.28 -9.34 -6.58
CA PRO A 48 -1.50 -8.75 -6.04
C PRO A 48 -2.49 -9.79 -5.50
N LEU A 49 -2.64 -10.93 -6.20
CA LEU A 49 -3.55 -12.01 -5.81
C LEU A 49 -3.26 -12.56 -4.39
N THR A 50 -1.99 -12.77 -4.05
CA THR A 50 -1.61 -13.27 -2.72
C THR A 50 -1.99 -12.27 -1.63
N LEU A 51 -1.68 -10.98 -1.85
CA LEU A 51 -2.00 -9.95 -0.87
C LEU A 51 -3.50 -9.71 -0.76
N ALA A 52 -4.25 -9.80 -1.87
CA ALA A 52 -5.70 -9.65 -1.87
C ALA A 52 -6.39 -10.75 -1.06
N THR A 53 -5.92 -12.00 -1.24
CA THR A 53 -6.44 -13.15 -0.51
C THR A 53 -6.16 -13.03 1.00
N LEU A 54 -4.97 -12.56 1.38
CA LEU A 54 -4.58 -12.41 2.78
C LEU A 54 -5.29 -11.22 3.46
N SER A 55 -5.42 -10.09 2.76
CA SER A 55 -6.04 -8.87 3.28
C SER A 55 -7.57 -8.92 3.28
N LYS A 56 -8.15 -9.86 2.51
CA LYS A 56 -9.60 -9.93 2.21
C LYS A 56 -10.14 -8.67 1.54
N ASN A 57 -9.28 -7.94 0.83
CA ASN A 57 -9.60 -6.72 0.12
C ASN A 57 -8.87 -6.70 -1.23
N PRO A 58 -9.40 -6.01 -2.25
CA PRO A 58 -8.66 -5.75 -3.49
C PRO A 58 -7.31 -5.08 -3.19
N VAL A 59 -6.32 -5.41 -4.00
CA VAL A 59 -5.00 -4.77 -3.98
C VAL A 59 -4.95 -3.81 -5.14
N LEU A 60 -4.55 -2.57 -4.90
CA LEU A 60 -4.54 -1.50 -5.91
C LEU A 60 -3.10 -1.09 -6.22
N TRP A 61 -2.79 -0.66 -7.44
CA TRP A 61 -1.45 -0.18 -7.81
C TRP A 61 -1.44 0.95 -8.84
N GLU A 62 -2.56 1.15 -9.51
CA GLU A 62 -2.74 2.16 -10.55
C GLU A 62 -4.06 2.88 -10.38
N TYR A 63 -4.14 4.04 -11.01
CA TYR A 63 -5.27 4.93 -10.92
C TYR A 63 -6.50 4.43 -11.66
N PHE A 64 -6.30 3.78 -12.81
CA PHE A 64 -7.33 3.20 -13.65
C PHE A 64 -6.94 1.76 -13.92
N ASP A 65 -7.84 0.83 -13.70
CA ASP A 65 -7.61 -0.55 -14.11
C ASP A 65 -7.81 -0.64 -15.63
N SER A 66 -6.76 -1.02 -16.36
CA SER A 66 -6.81 -1.13 -17.81
C SER A 66 -7.72 -2.26 -18.30
N GLU A 67 -8.07 -3.20 -17.42
CA GLU A 67 -8.96 -4.32 -17.73
C GLU A 67 -10.42 -4.02 -17.37
N ASP A 68 -10.70 -2.87 -16.73
CA ASP A 68 -12.03 -2.46 -16.29
C ASP A 68 -12.57 -1.29 -17.14
N ASP A 69 -13.37 -1.62 -18.16
CA ASP A 69 -14.04 -0.65 -19.04
C ASP A 69 -15.14 0.18 -18.33
N SER A 70 -15.42 -0.06 -17.05
CA SER A 70 -16.42 0.71 -16.30
C SER A 70 -16.00 2.17 -16.06
N GLY A 71 -14.74 2.52 -16.32
CA GLY A 71 -14.19 3.84 -16.01
C GLY A 71 -14.00 4.07 -14.51
N THR A 72 -14.03 3.00 -13.71
CA THR A 72 -13.80 3.06 -12.27
C THR A 72 -12.35 3.48 -12.01
N TRP A 73 -12.19 4.51 -11.18
CA TRP A 73 -10.88 5.03 -10.78
C TRP A 73 -10.62 4.77 -9.31
N ASN A 74 -9.37 4.47 -8.98
CA ASN A 74 -8.90 4.28 -7.62
C ASN A 74 -8.65 5.63 -6.94
N ASN A 75 -9.60 6.06 -6.12
CA ASN A 75 -9.54 7.34 -5.42
C ASN A 75 -8.52 7.33 -4.28
N HIS A 76 -7.33 7.87 -4.58
CA HIS A 76 -6.23 8.01 -3.64
C HIS A 76 -6.58 8.83 -2.38
N VAL A 77 -7.49 9.82 -2.48
CA VAL A 77 -7.94 10.63 -1.34
C VAL A 77 -8.81 9.78 -0.41
N GLU A 78 -9.77 9.04 -0.96
CA GLU A 78 -10.64 8.15 -0.17
C GLU A 78 -9.85 7.04 0.52
N LEU A 79 -8.86 6.46 -0.18
CA LEU A 79 -7.96 5.47 0.41
C LEU A 79 -7.18 6.03 1.59
N ALA A 80 -6.66 7.26 1.46
CA ALA A 80 -5.91 7.93 2.50
C ALA A 80 -6.78 8.32 3.70
N LEU A 81 -7.99 8.83 3.46
CA LEU A 81 -8.95 9.20 4.51
C LEU A 81 -9.58 7.99 5.20
N TRP A 82 -9.64 6.84 4.53
CA TRP A 82 -10.11 5.58 5.12
C TRP A 82 -9.14 5.05 6.18
N ALA A 83 -7.83 5.32 6.06
CA ALA A 83 -6.81 4.73 6.92
C ALA A 83 -6.67 5.46 8.27
N ASP A 84 -6.69 4.70 9.38
CA ASP A 84 -6.30 5.20 10.70
C ASP A 84 -4.78 5.36 10.83
N LEU A 85 -4.03 4.58 10.05
CA LEU A 85 -2.58 4.72 9.86
C LEU A 85 -2.15 4.10 8.53
N ILE A 86 -1.03 4.61 8.02
CA ILE A 86 -0.37 4.05 6.83
C ILE A 86 0.95 3.42 7.24
N ILE A 87 1.24 2.23 6.72
CA ILE A 87 2.54 1.57 6.84
C ILE A 87 3.11 1.44 5.44
N ILE A 88 4.30 1.99 5.19
CA ILE A 88 5.06 1.75 3.96
C ILE A 88 6.13 0.72 4.26
N ALA A 89 5.92 -0.52 3.83
CA ALA A 89 6.80 -1.64 4.11
C ALA A 89 6.81 -2.64 2.94
N PRO A 90 7.98 -2.92 2.33
CA PRO A 90 9.20 -2.13 2.46
C PRO A 90 9.02 -0.73 1.88
N ALA A 91 9.80 0.23 2.37
CA ALA A 91 9.98 1.55 1.77
C ALA A 91 11.36 1.63 1.08
N THR A 92 11.39 1.63 -0.25
CA THR A 92 12.64 1.73 -1.01
C THR A 92 13.16 3.16 -1.02
N SER A 93 14.48 3.31 -1.23
CA SER A 93 15.13 4.61 -1.35
C SER A 93 14.51 5.49 -2.45
N ASN A 94 14.11 4.89 -3.57
CA ASN A 94 13.43 5.61 -4.65
C ASN A 94 12.08 6.18 -4.20
N THR A 95 11.23 5.38 -3.55
CA THR A 95 9.94 5.87 -3.05
C THR A 95 10.11 6.92 -1.96
N LEU A 96 11.04 6.73 -1.02
CA LEU A 96 11.36 7.71 0.02
C LEU A 96 11.86 9.03 -0.59
N GLY A 97 12.75 8.96 -1.59
CA GLY A 97 13.24 10.13 -2.31
C GLY A 97 12.10 10.92 -2.95
N LYS A 98 11.16 10.24 -3.61
CA LYS A 98 9.97 10.86 -4.21
C LYS A 98 9.04 11.51 -3.17
N MET A 99 8.89 10.88 -2.00
CA MET A 99 8.09 11.44 -0.90
C MET A 99 8.71 12.73 -0.35
N VAL A 100 10.05 12.78 -0.24
CA VAL A 100 10.78 13.98 0.21
C VAL A 100 10.72 15.10 -0.84
N SER A 101 10.88 14.76 -2.12
CA SER A 101 10.86 15.74 -3.22
C SER A 101 9.47 16.21 -3.63
N GLY A 102 8.40 15.64 -3.07
CA GLY A 102 7.03 15.96 -3.48
C GLY A 102 6.63 15.35 -4.83
N THR A 103 7.38 14.39 -5.35
CA THR A 103 7.05 13.72 -6.61
C THR A 103 5.89 12.74 -6.38
N CYS A 104 4.83 12.88 -7.17
CA CYS A 104 3.61 12.07 -7.04
C CYS A 104 3.21 11.47 -8.39
N ASP A 105 3.85 10.37 -8.77
CA ASP A 105 3.74 9.76 -10.10
C ASP A 105 3.05 8.39 -10.14
N ASN A 106 2.52 7.92 -9.01
CA ASN A 106 1.79 6.66 -8.94
C ASN A 106 0.72 6.70 -7.83
N LEU A 107 -0.18 5.71 -7.81
CA LEU A 107 -1.29 5.64 -6.87
C LEU A 107 -0.82 5.68 -5.41
N LEU A 108 0.23 4.91 -5.07
CA LEU A 108 0.75 4.85 -3.70
C LEU A 108 1.23 6.23 -3.20
N LEU A 109 1.94 6.97 -4.06
CA LEU A 109 2.38 8.32 -3.73
C LEU A 109 1.20 9.30 -3.64
N GLY A 110 0.17 9.15 -4.48
CA GLY A 110 -1.07 9.92 -4.36
C GLY A 110 -1.74 9.72 -3.00
N VAL A 111 -1.84 8.46 -2.56
CA VAL A 111 -2.38 8.11 -1.23
C VAL A 111 -1.54 8.74 -0.13
N TYR A 112 -0.20 8.63 -0.21
CA TYR A 112 0.72 9.24 0.74
C TYR A 112 0.52 10.76 0.84
N MET A 113 0.45 11.47 -0.29
CA MET A 113 0.26 12.93 -0.31
C MET A 113 -1.10 13.38 0.23
N SER A 114 -2.10 12.50 0.21
CA SER A 114 -3.45 12.77 0.72
C SER A 114 -3.64 12.42 2.20
N ALA A 115 -2.67 11.72 2.81
CA ALA A 115 -2.77 11.19 4.15
C ALA A 115 -2.92 12.29 5.21
N LYS A 116 -3.81 12.05 6.16
CA LYS A 116 -3.99 12.86 7.38
C LYS A 116 -3.67 12.09 8.66
N CYS A 117 -3.47 10.78 8.54
CA CYS A 117 -3.15 9.88 9.64
C CYS A 117 -1.63 9.69 9.78
N PRO A 118 -1.15 9.13 10.91
CA PRO A 118 0.25 8.79 11.09
C PRO A 118 0.75 7.80 10.03
N ILE A 119 1.98 8.04 9.55
CA ILE A 119 2.62 7.21 8.53
C ILE A 119 3.90 6.62 9.13
N TYR A 120 4.04 5.29 9.00
CA TYR A 120 5.20 4.54 9.46
C TYR A 120 5.96 3.98 8.27
N PHE A 121 7.28 4.06 8.32
CA PHE A 121 8.16 3.55 7.27
C PHE A 121 8.98 2.37 7.81
N ALA A 122 9.08 1.32 7.01
CA ALA A 122 10.05 0.25 7.20
C ALA A 122 11.01 0.25 5.99
N PRO A 123 12.08 1.07 6.04
CA PRO A 123 13.04 1.15 4.94
C PRO A 123 13.67 -0.21 4.67
N ALA A 124 13.72 -0.60 3.40
CA ALA A 124 14.51 -1.74 2.94
C ALA A 124 15.07 -1.42 1.56
N MET A 125 16.36 -1.67 1.41
CA MET A 125 17.14 -1.31 0.25
C MET A 125 18.17 -2.43 0.03
N ASP A 126 18.08 -3.04 -1.15
CA ASP A 126 19.04 -3.95 -1.79
C ASP A 126 19.08 -3.55 -3.26
#